data_AF-A0A2D4GZK0-F1
#
_entry.id   AF-A0A2D4GZK0-F1
#
_cell.length_a   1.000
_cell.length_b   1.000
_cell.length_c   1.000
_cell.angle_alpha   90.00
_cell.angle_beta   90.00
_cell.angle_gamma   90.00
#
_symmetry.space_group_name_H-M   'P 1'
#
loop_
_entity.id
_entity.type
_entity.pdbx_description
1 polymer ?
#
loop_
_entity_poly.entity_id
_entity_poly.type
_entity_poly.pdbx_seq_one_letter_code
_entity_poly.pdbx_strand_id
1 'polypeptide(L)'
;MTILPTILFLIIQVLKDTAVKTVGNQVLPPVSAALQGLKNIVTLPMTVNENIHKQWTNLIRSTLASILEYSQPEASKPTLDEVSMLTAITLFLWSASTEIIGVQALQNGCINRFKTALNSSDPWVQAKCYHLLLSIFQHTNRALSTPYIHSLAPIMVEKLKGVEKNRPNNKTELLAIQEGIKVLETLVALGEEQ
;
A
#
# COMPACT_ATOMS: atom_id res chain seq x y z
N MET A 1 -6.72 -27.44 -6.28
CA MET A 1 -6.08 -26.14 -5.99
C MET A 1 -4.74 -26.39 -5.29
N THR A 2 -3.68 -26.73 -6.03
CA THR A 2 -2.40 -27.15 -5.42
C THR A 2 -1.21 -26.26 -5.77
N ILE A 3 -1.32 -25.39 -6.78
CA ILE A 3 -0.19 -24.57 -7.25
C ILE A 3 -0.26 -23.10 -6.80
N LEU A 4 -1.46 -22.55 -6.59
CA LEU A 4 -1.64 -21.12 -6.35
C LEU A 4 -0.98 -20.63 -5.05
N PRO A 5 -1.10 -21.34 -3.91
CA PRO A 5 -0.36 -20.98 -2.70
C PRO A 5 1.16 -20.98 -2.92
N THR A 6 1.66 -21.96 -3.67
CA THR A 6 3.09 -22.07 -4.00
C THR A 6 3.55 -20.92 -4.89
N ILE A 7 2.78 -20.55 -5.91
CA ILE A 7 3.10 -19.43 -6.79
C ILE A 7 3.12 -18.11 -5.99
N LEU A 8 2.09 -17.85 -5.16
CA LEU A 8 2.07 -16.66 -4.31
C LEU A 8 3.26 -16.64 -3.35
N PHE A 9 3.58 -17.77 -2.72
CA PHE A 9 4.74 -17.89 -1.84
C PHE A 9 6.04 -17.52 -2.56
N LEU A 10 6.27 -18.05 -3.78
CA LEU A 10 7.45 -17.73 -4.56
C LEU A 10 7.51 -16.25 -4.92
N ILE A 11 6.38 -15.67 -5.33
CA ILE A 11 6.32 -14.24 -5.68
C ILE A 11 6.63 -13.36 -4.46
N ILE A 12 6.08 -13.66 -3.28
CA ILE A 12 6.38 -12.87 -2.08
C ILE A 12 7.81 -13.08 -1.58
N GLN A 13 8.41 -14.26 -1.77
CA GLN A 13 9.83 -14.46 -1.46
C GLN A 13 10.71 -13.64 -2.39
N VAL A 14 10.42 -13.63 -3.70
CA VAL A 14 11.13 -12.77 -4.64
C VAL A 14 10.99 -11.30 -4.24
N LEU A 15 9.78 -10.86 -3.88
CA LEU A 15 9.57 -9.49 -3.40
C LEU A 15 10.42 -9.20 -2.15
N LYS A 16 10.37 -10.07 -1.14
CA LYS A 16 11.13 -9.94 0.10
C LYS A 16 12.65 -9.91 -0.13
N ASP A 17 13.17 -10.77 -0.99
CA ASP A 17 14.61 -10.94 -1.15
C ASP A 17 15.22 -9.93 -2.13
N THR A 18 14.41 -9.33 -3.00
CA THR A 18 14.88 -8.41 -4.06
C THR A 18 14.42 -6.97 -3.91
N ALA A 19 13.42 -6.67 -3.08
CA ALA A 19 12.97 -5.30 -2.82
C ALA A 19 13.93 -4.57 -1.87
N VAL A 20 15.19 -4.44 -2.25
CA VAL A 20 16.20 -3.70 -1.51
C VAL A 20 16.21 -2.24 -1.95
N LYS A 21 16.43 -1.31 -1.00
CA LYS A 21 16.51 0.12 -1.32
C LYS A 21 17.70 0.40 -2.25
N THR A 22 17.44 0.93 -3.45
CA THR A 22 18.47 1.25 -4.45
C THR A 22 18.86 2.73 -4.42
N VAL A 23 20.10 3.03 -4.82
CA VAL A 23 20.55 4.41 -5.02
C VAL A 23 19.79 4.98 -6.23
N GLY A 24 18.95 5.99 -5.99
CA GLY A 24 18.14 6.62 -7.03
C GLY A 24 16.69 6.14 -7.12
N ASN A 25 16.21 5.35 -6.14
CA ASN A 25 14.80 4.95 -6.02
C ASN A 25 14.25 4.18 -7.23
N GLN A 26 15.11 3.44 -7.94
CA GLN A 26 14.70 2.60 -9.06
C GLN A 26 14.19 1.25 -8.57
N VAL A 27 13.02 0.85 -9.06
CA VAL A 27 12.46 -0.48 -8.81
C VAL A 27 13.23 -1.49 -9.65
N LEU A 28 13.85 -2.47 -9.00
CA LEU A 28 14.60 -3.52 -9.70
C LEU A 28 13.65 -4.38 -10.56
N PRO A 29 14.09 -4.89 -11.73
CA PRO A 29 13.25 -5.71 -12.60
C PRO A 29 12.57 -6.91 -11.90
N PRO A 30 13.24 -7.65 -10.99
CA PRO A 30 12.60 -8.74 -10.24
C PRO A 30 11.42 -8.26 -9.37
N VAL A 31 11.56 -7.09 -8.76
CA VAL A 31 10.51 -6.47 -7.92
C VAL A 31 9.31 -6.09 -8.77
N SER A 32 9.56 -5.46 -9.93
CA SER A 32 8.50 -5.12 -10.89
C SER A 32 7.75 -6.37 -11.35
N ALA A 33 8.48 -7.43 -11.73
CA ALA A 33 7.90 -8.69 -12.14
C ALA A 33 7.07 -9.35 -11.02
N ALA A 34 7.57 -9.32 -9.77
CA ALA A 34 6.86 -9.84 -8.61
C ALA A 34 5.56 -9.06 -8.34
N LEU A 35 5.59 -7.73 -8.39
CA LEU A 35 4.40 -6.88 -8.22
C LEU A 35 3.36 -7.11 -9.32
N GLN A 36 3.78 -7.28 -10.57
CA GLN A 36 2.87 -7.64 -11.66
C GLN A 36 2.28 -9.05 -11.48
N GLY A 37 3.10 -10.02 -11.05
CA GLY A 37 2.63 -11.36 -10.71
C GLY A 37 1.59 -11.35 -9.59
N LEU A 38 1.84 -10.58 -8.52
CA LEU A 38 0.87 -10.37 -7.44
C LEU A 38 -0.43 -9.80 -7.99
N LYS A 39 -0.36 -8.69 -8.73
CA LYS A 39 -1.53 -8.02 -9.32
C LYS A 39 -2.38 -8.98 -10.14
N ASN A 40 -1.75 -9.79 -11.00
CA ASN A 40 -2.46 -10.73 -11.85
C ASN A 40 -3.18 -11.81 -11.04
N ILE A 41 -2.58 -12.28 -9.94
CA ILE A 41 -3.21 -13.28 -9.08
C ILE A 41 -4.36 -12.68 -8.30
N VAL A 42 -4.15 -11.55 -7.60
CA VAL A 42 -5.18 -10.96 -6.73
C VAL A 42 -6.40 -10.43 -7.50
N THR A 43 -6.29 -10.26 -8.81
CA THR A 43 -7.39 -9.85 -9.71
C THR A 43 -8.09 -11.03 -10.38
N LEU A 44 -7.70 -12.28 -10.09
CA LEU A 44 -8.34 -13.45 -10.69
C LEU A 44 -9.81 -13.51 -10.26
N PRO A 45 -10.75 -13.68 -11.22
CA PRO A 45 -12.16 -13.87 -10.90
C PRO A 45 -12.33 -15.28 -10.31
N MET A 46 -12.37 -15.38 -8.98
CA MET A 46 -12.61 -16.66 -8.32
C MET A 46 -14.12 -16.93 -8.27
N THR A 47 -14.56 -18.00 -8.94
CA THR A 47 -15.98 -18.26 -9.20
C THR A 47 -16.56 -19.48 -8.45
N VAL A 48 -17.79 -19.28 -7.97
CA VAL A 48 -18.90 -20.19 -7.64
C VAL A 48 -18.89 -21.03 -6.35
N ASN A 49 -17.78 -21.67 -5.94
CA ASN A 49 -17.83 -22.59 -4.78
C ASN A 49 -17.40 -21.91 -3.46
N GLU A 50 -18.26 -21.94 -2.44
CA GLU A 50 -17.99 -21.35 -1.12
C GLU A 50 -16.70 -21.88 -0.45
N ASN A 51 -16.39 -23.17 -0.60
CA ASN A 51 -15.18 -23.75 -0.02
C ASN A 51 -13.91 -23.22 -0.71
N ILE A 52 -13.98 -23.04 -2.03
CA ILE A 52 -12.89 -22.45 -2.83
C ILE A 52 -12.69 -20.99 -2.45
N HIS A 53 -13.80 -20.24 -2.34
CA HIS A 53 -13.79 -18.84 -1.92
C HIS A 53 -13.21 -18.66 -0.50
N LYS A 54 -13.52 -19.55 0.44
CA LYS A 54 -12.95 -19.51 1.79
C LYS A 54 -11.44 -19.76 1.78
N GLN A 55 -10.97 -20.74 1.02
CA GLN A 55 -9.53 -21.01 0.87
C GLN A 55 -8.80 -19.84 0.20
N TRP A 56 -9.41 -19.24 -0.81
CA TRP A 56 -8.92 -18.02 -1.47
C TRP A 56 -8.79 -16.85 -0.49
N THR A 57 -9.87 -16.57 0.26
CA THR A 57 -9.88 -15.52 1.28
C THR A 57 -8.77 -15.73 2.31
N ASN A 58 -8.60 -16.96 2.81
CA ASN A 58 -7.53 -17.28 3.75
C ASN A 58 -6.14 -17.08 3.14
N LEU A 59 -5.95 -17.46 1.88
CA LEU A 59 -4.69 -17.31 1.15
C LEU A 59 -4.34 -15.83 0.92
N ILE A 60 -5.31 -15.01 0.53
CA ILE A 60 -5.13 -13.55 0.37
C ILE A 60 -4.74 -12.93 1.71
N ARG A 61 -5.46 -13.26 2.78
CA ARG A 61 -5.21 -12.74 4.13
C ARG A 61 -3.84 -13.14 4.65
N SER A 62 -3.44 -14.41 4.50
CA SER A 62 -2.12 -14.88 4.95
C SER A 62 -1.00 -14.26 4.14
N THR A 63 -1.17 -14.11 2.82
CA THR A 63 -0.17 -13.48 1.94
C THR A 63 0.03 -12.01 2.32
N LEU A 64 -1.05 -11.26 2.54
CA LEU A 64 -0.97 -9.88 3.01
C LEU A 64 -0.30 -9.78 4.39
N ALA A 65 -0.63 -10.71 5.31
CA ALA A 65 0.02 -10.78 6.62
C ALA A 65 1.54 -10.95 6.48
N SER A 66 2.00 -11.87 5.64
CA SER A 66 3.43 -12.07 5.38
C SER A 66 4.11 -10.84 4.76
N ILE A 67 3.45 -10.15 3.82
CA ILE A 67 3.97 -8.88 3.26
C ILE A 67 4.11 -7.82 4.36
N LEU A 68 3.11 -7.72 5.26
CA LEU A 68 3.15 -6.80 6.39
C LEU A 68 4.28 -7.15 7.37
N GLU A 69 4.49 -8.43 7.66
CA GLU A 69 5.60 -8.92 8.49
C GLU A 69 6.96 -8.58 7.85
N TYR A 70 7.16 -8.89 6.57
CA TYR A 70 8.41 -8.60 5.86
C TYR A 70 8.72 -7.13 5.79
N SER A 71 7.68 -6.29 5.70
CA SER A 71 7.88 -4.85 5.64
C SER A 71 8.45 -4.28 6.93
N GLN A 72 8.32 -4.97 8.08
CA GLN A 72 8.76 -4.42 9.38
C GLN A 72 10.27 -4.19 9.41
N PRO A 73 10.75 -3.05 9.92
CA PRO A 73 12.17 -2.79 10.04
C PRO A 73 12.80 -3.74 11.07
N GLU A 74 13.66 -4.65 10.61
CA GLU A 74 14.44 -5.54 11.47
C GLU A 74 15.92 -5.11 11.45
N ALA A 75 16.55 -4.98 12.63
CA ALA A 75 17.92 -4.50 12.76
C ALA A 75 18.99 -5.39 12.08
N SER A 76 18.68 -6.65 11.79
CA SER A 76 19.60 -7.65 11.23
C SER A 76 19.42 -7.89 9.72
N LYS A 77 18.46 -7.23 9.07
CA LYS A 77 18.14 -7.45 7.66
C LYS A 77 18.33 -6.18 6.83
N PRO A 78 18.59 -6.31 5.50
CA PRO A 78 18.60 -5.15 4.60
C PRO A 78 17.27 -4.42 4.67
N THR A 79 17.30 -3.09 4.76
CA THR A 79 16.08 -2.28 4.71
C THR A 79 15.39 -2.47 3.37
N LEU A 80 14.18 -3.02 3.40
CA LEU A 80 13.37 -3.17 2.20
C LEU A 80 12.95 -1.80 1.63
N ASP A 81 12.73 -1.75 0.32
CA ASP A 81 12.19 -0.60 -0.36
C ASP A 81 10.73 -0.39 0.06
N GLU A 82 10.53 0.63 0.89
CA GLU A 82 9.23 1.00 1.45
C GLU A 82 8.17 1.22 0.35
N VAL A 83 8.55 1.82 -0.78
CA VAL A 83 7.61 2.10 -1.89
C VAL A 83 7.11 0.79 -2.50
N SER A 84 7.99 -0.18 -2.72
CA SER A 84 7.64 -1.50 -3.24
C SER A 84 6.70 -2.26 -2.29
N MET A 85 6.97 -2.21 -0.99
CA MET A 85 6.11 -2.85 0.02
C MET A 85 4.73 -2.19 0.11
N LEU A 86 4.65 -0.85 0.10
CA LEU A 86 3.38 -0.12 0.07
C LEU A 86 2.61 -0.38 -1.22
N THR A 87 3.30 -0.51 -2.36
CA THR A 87 2.67 -0.85 -3.64
C THR A 87 2.04 -2.24 -3.56
N ALA A 88 2.75 -3.23 -3.01
CA ALA A 88 2.21 -4.56 -2.80
C ALA A 88 0.95 -4.53 -1.91
N ILE A 89 1.00 -3.83 -0.78
CA ILE A 89 -0.17 -3.67 0.11
C ILE A 89 -1.34 -3.01 -0.64
N THR A 90 -1.08 -1.96 -1.41
CA THR A 90 -2.11 -1.24 -2.18
C THR A 90 -2.79 -2.15 -3.20
N LEU A 91 -2.04 -3.04 -3.88
CA LEU A 91 -2.61 -3.99 -4.83
C LEU A 91 -3.62 -4.92 -4.17
N PHE A 92 -3.34 -5.39 -2.96
CA PHE A 92 -4.25 -6.23 -2.17
C PHE A 92 -5.50 -5.44 -1.76
N LEU A 93 -5.32 -4.23 -1.21
CA LEU A 93 -6.44 -3.39 -0.79
C LEU A 93 -7.35 -3.02 -1.98
N TRP A 94 -6.78 -2.76 -3.14
CA TRP A 94 -7.55 -2.41 -4.34
C TRP A 94 -8.25 -3.61 -4.98
N SER A 95 -7.54 -4.74 -5.11
CA SER A 95 -8.04 -5.87 -5.94
C SER A 95 -8.81 -6.92 -5.15
N ALA A 96 -8.51 -7.07 -3.86
CA ALA A 96 -9.10 -8.09 -2.97
C ALA A 96 -9.69 -7.44 -1.70
N SER A 97 -10.31 -6.26 -1.87
CA SER A 97 -10.88 -5.49 -0.76
C SER A 97 -11.90 -6.30 0.04
N THR A 98 -12.75 -7.06 -0.64
CA THR A 98 -13.82 -7.90 -0.07
C THR A 98 -13.29 -8.99 0.85
N GLU A 99 -12.10 -9.50 0.55
CA GLU A 99 -11.43 -10.52 1.34
C GLU A 99 -10.77 -9.94 2.59
N ILE A 100 -10.36 -8.66 2.56
CA ILE A 100 -9.58 -8.03 3.63
C ILE A 100 -10.47 -7.28 4.63
N ILE A 101 -11.57 -6.68 4.18
CA ILE A 101 -12.52 -5.96 5.04
C ILE A 101 -13.01 -6.88 6.18
N GLY A 102 -13.09 -6.32 7.38
CA GLY A 102 -13.51 -7.03 8.58
C GLY A 102 -12.37 -7.69 9.38
N VAL A 103 -11.15 -7.75 8.84
CA VAL A 103 -9.98 -8.25 9.58
C VAL A 103 -9.18 -7.08 10.16
N GLN A 104 -9.51 -6.70 11.39
CA GLN A 104 -8.91 -5.52 12.06
C GLN A 104 -7.38 -5.58 12.15
N ALA A 105 -6.79 -6.76 12.41
CA ALA A 105 -5.34 -6.90 12.51
C ALA A 105 -4.63 -6.53 11.19
N LEU A 106 -5.16 -6.97 10.04
CA LEU A 106 -4.63 -6.64 8.71
C LEU A 106 -4.84 -5.16 8.39
N GLN A 107 -6.05 -4.64 8.64
CA GLN A 107 -6.37 -3.24 8.41
C GLN A 107 -5.45 -2.31 9.21
N ASN A 108 -5.27 -2.58 10.51
CA ASN A 108 -4.38 -1.80 11.37
C ASN A 108 -2.93 -1.94 10.92
N GLY A 109 -2.49 -3.13 10.50
CA GLY A 109 -1.18 -3.35 9.91
C GLY A 109 -0.95 -2.43 8.70
N CYS A 110 -1.85 -2.47 7.71
CA CYS A 110 -1.80 -1.62 6.53
C CYS A 110 -1.81 -0.13 6.87
N ILE A 111 -2.73 0.34 7.72
CA ILE A 111 -2.81 1.74 8.15
C ILE A 111 -1.50 2.18 8.82
N ASN A 112 -0.94 1.35 9.71
CA ASN A 112 0.33 1.66 10.36
C ASN A 112 1.48 1.77 9.36
N ARG A 113 1.52 0.93 8.31
CA ARG A 113 2.51 1.04 7.23
C ARG A 113 2.42 2.38 6.51
N PHE A 114 1.22 2.77 6.08
CA PHE A 114 1.01 4.06 5.43
C PHE A 114 1.34 5.23 6.38
N LYS A 115 0.97 5.13 7.65
CA LYS A 115 1.30 6.12 8.68
C LYS A 115 2.80 6.30 8.85
N THR A 116 3.57 5.21 8.90
CA THR A 116 5.04 5.26 8.95
C THR A 116 5.60 5.92 7.69
N ALA A 117 5.10 5.53 6.52
CA ALA A 117 5.56 6.08 5.24
C ALA A 117 5.27 7.58 5.07
N LEU A 118 4.10 8.06 5.52
CA LEU A 118 3.78 9.50 5.58
C LEU A 118 4.75 10.25 6.49
N ASN A 119 5.26 9.60 7.55
CA ASN A 119 6.22 10.16 8.49
C ASN A 119 7.68 9.89 8.15
N SER A 120 7.96 9.28 6.99
CA SER A 120 9.32 9.06 6.50
C SER A 120 10.07 10.38 6.37
N SER A 121 11.38 10.38 6.65
CA SER A 121 12.26 11.53 6.33
C SER A 121 12.57 11.63 4.84
N ASP A 122 12.26 10.60 4.06
CA ASP A 122 12.50 10.53 2.62
C ASP A 122 11.30 11.13 1.84
N PRO A 123 11.45 12.29 1.18
CA PRO A 123 10.34 12.93 0.46
C PRO A 123 9.82 12.07 -0.70
N TRP A 124 10.66 11.20 -1.28
CA TRP A 124 10.22 10.30 -2.33
C TRP A 124 9.22 9.26 -1.81
N VAL A 125 9.50 8.68 -0.65
CA VAL A 125 8.59 7.73 0.01
C VAL A 125 7.28 8.42 0.35
N GLN A 126 7.32 9.66 0.84
CA GLN A 126 6.11 10.45 1.11
C GLN A 126 5.29 10.67 -0.18
N ALA A 127 5.91 11.14 -1.26
CA ALA A 127 5.24 11.37 -2.54
C ALA A 127 4.52 10.10 -3.06
N LYS A 128 5.21 8.95 -3.02
CA LYS A 128 4.61 7.68 -3.43
C LYS A 128 3.53 7.21 -2.47
N CYS A 129 3.69 7.44 -1.17
CA CYS A 129 2.67 7.14 -0.18
C CYS A 129 1.37 7.93 -0.46
N TYR A 130 1.46 9.23 -0.72
CA TYR A 130 0.30 10.04 -1.12
C TYR A 130 -0.38 9.50 -2.37
N HIS A 131 0.39 9.20 -3.41
CA HIS A 131 -0.13 8.64 -4.65
C HIS A 131 -0.89 7.32 -4.45
N LEU A 132 -0.33 6.41 -3.65
CA LEU A 132 -0.99 5.14 -3.35
C LEU A 132 -2.25 5.33 -2.51
N LEU A 133 -2.21 6.23 -1.51
CA LEU A 133 -3.37 6.54 -0.67
C LEU A 133 -4.51 7.19 -1.45
N LEU A 134 -4.21 8.01 -2.46
CA LEU A 134 -5.20 8.56 -3.37
C LEU A 134 -6.06 7.44 -3.98
N SER A 135 -5.43 6.37 -4.47
CA SER A 135 -6.14 5.23 -5.04
C SER A 135 -7.03 4.53 -4.00
N ILE A 136 -6.55 4.36 -2.76
CA ILE A 136 -7.33 3.72 -1.70
C ILE A 136 -8.54 4.60 -1.32
N PHE A 137 -8.38 5.92 -1.27
CA PHE A 137 -9.46 6.85 -0.92
C PHE A 137 -10.54 6.91 -1.98
N GLN A 138 -10.15 6.83 -3.26
CA GLN A 138 -11.05 6.80 -4.42
C GLN A 138 -11.68 5.42 -4.66
N HIS A 139 -11.39 4.42 -3.83
CA HIS A 139 -11.94 3.08 -4.01
C HIS A 139 -13.47 3.09 -3.88
N THR A 140 -14.15 2.41 -4.80
CA THR A 140 -15.63 2.39 -4.89
C THR A 140 -16.29 1.80 -3.64
N ASN A 141 -15.64 0.83 -3.00
CA ASN A 141 -16.09 0.27 -1.72
C ASN A 141 -15.71 1.17 -0.53
N ARG A 142 -16.69 1.91 0.00
CA ARG A 142 -16.50 2.82 1.14
C ARG A 142 -16.21 2.12 2.46
N ALA A 143 -16.57 0.84 2.62
CA ALA A 143 -16.20 0.07 3.80
C ALA A 143 -14.67 -0.16 3.88
N LEU A 144 -13.98 -0.14 2.73
CA LEU A 144 -12.53 -0.09 2.67
C LEU A 144 -12.02 1.34 2.92
N SER A 145 -12.46 2.33 2.16
CA SER A 145 -11.78 3.64 2.11
C SER A 145 -11.97 4.47 3.39
N THR A 146 -13.17 4.48 3.97
CA THR A 146 -13.52 5.27 5.17
C THR A 146 -12.54 5.13 6.35
N PRO A 147 -12.18 3.91 6.83
CA PRO A 147 -11.23 3.77 7.94
C PRO A 147 -9.83 4.30 7.62
N TYR A 148 -9.38 4.20 6.36
CA TYR A 148 -8.09 4.77 5.94
C TYR A 148 -8.15 6.30 5.87
N ILE A 149 -9.24 6.87 5.35
CA ILE A 149 -9.47 8.32 5.33
C ILE A 149 -9.45 8.86 6.75
N HIS A 150 -10.25 8.31 7.67
CA HIS A 150 -10.30 8.77 9.06
C HIS A 150 -8.95 8.68 9.78
N SER A 151 -8.17 7.63 9.51
CA SER A 151 -6.90 7.41 10.21
C SER A 151 -5.74 8.22 9.64
N LEU A 152 -5.75 8.50 8.33
CA LEU A 152 -4.59 9.03 7.61
C LEU A 152 -4.78 10.45 7.09
N ALA A 153 -5.99 10.86 6.70
CA ALA A 153 -6.24 12.22 6.19
C ALA A 153 -5.84 13.33 7.18
N PRO A 154 -6.13 13.23 8.51
CA PRO A 154 -5.68 14.25 9.46
C PRO A 154 -4.17 14.46 9.46
N ILE A 155 -3.39 13.38 9.36
CA ILE A 155 -1.92 13.41 9.33
C ILE A 155 -1.43 14.16 8.08
N MET A 156 -2.08 13.93 6.94
CA MET A 156 -1.76 14.63 5.69
C MET A 156 -2.06 16.12 5.79
N VAL A 157 -3.22 16.49 6.34
CA VAL A 157 -3.62 17.88 6.55
C VAL A 157 -2.61 18.60 7.45
N GLU A 158 -2.21 17.99 8.57
CA GLU A 158 -1.19 18.56 9.47
C GLU A 158 0.15 18.78 8.77
N LYS A 159 0.60 17.81 7.96
CA LYS A 159 1.84 17.92 7.19
C LYS A 159 1.78 19.04 6.16
N LEU A 160 0.69 19.14 5.42
CA LEU A 160 0.51 20.15 4.38
C LEU A 160 0.38 21.56 4.97
N LYS A 161 -0.28 21.71 6.13
CA LYS A 161 -0.27 22.97 6.89
C LYS A 161 1.13 23.39 7.32
N GLY A 162 2.01 22.43 7.62
CA GLY A 162 3.40 22.68 7.97
C GLY A 162 4.25 23.30 6.84
N VAL A 163 3.83 23.17 5.58
CA VAL A 163 4.57 23.66 4.41
C VAL A 163 4.69 25.19 4.39
N GLU A 164 3.70 25.91 4.93
CA GLU A 164 3.77 27.38 5.03
C GLU A 164 4.99 27.85 5.82
N LYS A 165 5.36 27.08 6.86
CA LYS A 165 6.52 27.34 7.72
C LYS A 165 7.80 26.75 7.15
N ASN A 166 7.71 25.60 6.50
CA ASN A 166 8.85 24.86 5.94
C ASN A 166 8.68 24.69 4.43
N ARG A 167 9.11 25.69 3.67
CA ARG A 167 9.04 25.66 2.20
C ARG A 167 9.92 24.54 1.63
N PRO A 168 9.50 23.89 0.53
CA PRO A 168 10.29 22.83 -0.10
C PRO A 168 11.61 23.39 -0.65
N ASN A 169 12.70 22.67 -0.41
CA ASN A 169 14.05 23.06 -0.82
C ASN A 169 14.53 22.33 -2.08
N ASN A 170 13.82 21.29 -2.51
CA ASN A 170 14.16 20.50 -3.69
C ASN A 170 12.91 20.01 -4.43
N LYS A 171 13.13 19.49 -5.65
CA LYS A 171 12.05 19.01 -6.53
C LYS A 171 11.26 17.85 -5.94
N THR A 172 11.89 16.98 -5.15
CA THR A 172 11.24 15.80 -4.56
C THR A 172 10.32 16.18 -3.42
N GLU A 173 10.72 17.13 -2.56
CA GLU A 173 9.85 17.73 -1.54
C GLU A 173 8.65 18.43 -2.17
N LEU A 174 8.87 19.21 -3.23
CA LEU A 174 7.79 19.85 -3.96
C LEU A 174 6.81 18.82 -4.54
N LEU A 175 7.32 17.73 -5.14
CA LEU A 175 6.50 16.64 -5.65
C LEU A 175 5.65 15.99 -4.54
N ALA A 176 6.24 15.75 -3.36
CA ALA A 176 5.52 15.18 -2.23
C ALA A 176 4.36 16.07 -1.78
N ILE A 177 4.58 17.39 -1.74
CA ILE A 177 3.55 18.37 -1.41
C ILE A 177 2.46 18.38 -2.49
N GLN A 178 2.81 18.37 -3.77
CA GLN A 178 1.84 18.35 -4.87
C GLN A 178 0.94 17.10 -4.84
N GLU A 179 1.52 15.92 -4.62
CA GLU A 179 0.72 14.69 -4.47
C GLU A 179 -0.16 14.76 -3.22
N GLY A 180 0.33 15.35 -2.13
CA GLY A 180 -0.48 15.57 -0.92
C GLY A 180 -1.67 16.52 -1.16
N ILE A 181 -1.46 17.63 -1.86
CA ILE A 181 -2.53 18.58 -2.23
C ILE A 181 -3.58 17.87 -3.07
N LYS A 182 -3.17 17.11 -4.09
CA LYS A 182 -4.08 16.33 -4.94
C LYS A 182 -4.94 15.36 -4.14
N VAL A 183 -4.38 14.73 -3.12
CA VAL A 183 -5.13 13.87 -2.20
C VAL A 183 -6.18 14.67 -1.43
N LEU A 184 -5.84 15.84 -0.89
CA LEU A 184 -6.80 16.67 -0.17
C LEU A 184 -7.91 17.22 -1.08
N GLU A 185 -7.57 17.70 -2.27
CA GLU A 185 -8.55 18.16 -3.27
C GLU A 185 -9.56 17.05 -3.60
N THR A 186 -9.06 15.82 -3.77
CA THR A 186 -9.92 14.66 -4.01
C THR A 186 -10.81 14.36 -2.81
N LEU A 187 -10.29 14.45 -1.58
CA LEU A 187 -11.10 14.23 -0.38
C LEU A 187 -12.19 15.28 -0.20
N VAL A 188 -11.93 16.53 -0.57
CA VAL A 188 -12.94 17.60 -0.58
C VAL A 188 -14.03 17.27 -1.59
N ALA A 189 -13.67 16.94 -2.84
CA ALA A 189 -14.63 16.56 -3.87
C ALA A 189 -15.49 15.37 -3.44
N LEU A 190 -14.88 14.33 -2.86
CA LEU A 190 -15.59 13.16 -2.32
C LEU A 190 -16.51 13.46 -1.14
N GLY A 191 -16.28 14.57 -0.42
CA GLY A 191 -17.12 15.04 0.68
C GLY A 191 -18.26 15.95 0.22
N GLU A 192 -18.08 16.65 -0.90
CA GLU A 192 -19.13 17.48 -1.53
C GLU A 192 -20.15 16.64 -2.31
N GLU A 193 -19.78 15.43 -2.75
CA GLU A 193 -20.65 14.47 -3.43
C GLU A 193 -21.56 13.64 -2.47
N GLN A 194 -21.48 13.87 -1.15
CA GLN A 194 -22.29 13.20 -0.11
C GLN A 194 -23.42 14.08 0.42
#